data_AF-A0A970VZ54-F1
#
_entry.id   AF-A0A970VZ54-F1
#
_cell.length_a   1.000
_cell.length_b   1.000
_cell.length_c   1.000
_cell.angle_alpha   90.00
_cell.angle_beta   90.00
_cell.angle_gamma   90.00
#
_symmetry.space_group_name_H-M   'P 1'
#
loop_
_entity.id
_entity.type
_entity.pdbx_description
1 polymer ?
#
loop_
_entity_poly.entity_id
_entity_poly.type
_entity_poly.pdbx_seq_one_letter_code
_entity_poly.pdbx_strand_id
1 'polypeptide(L)'
;IIPVAGERLGLRVETGQENPVVGWTALYKKCPSPDVTYSLAAPLPLVLTDLLLPLRPGEGRLPVVSPLAVQAGDAATVAAFQAERDGARDWCILAHGGSQAVRCEDVAFEGEALWLRRDPSGRLLRALGANLRALRVGGQTLVDSPELVPAFHWSA
;
A
#
# COMPACT_ATOMS: atom_id res chain seq x y z
N ILE A 1 9.51 -7.47 -0.25
CA ILE A 1 8.28 -7.21 0.54
C ILE A 1 8.65 -6.17 1.57
N ILE A 2 7.91 -5.08 1.66
CA ILE A 2 8.20 -3.97 2.57
C ILE A 2 6.95 -3.74 3.40
N PRO A 3 6.94 -4.09 4.69
CA PRO A 3 5.77 -3.88 5.53
C PRO A 3 5.60 -2.40 5.91
N VAL A 4 4.36 -1.93 5.94
CA VAL A 4 4.03 -0.53 6.27
C VAL A 4 3.92 -0.31 7.78
N ALA A 5 3.69 -1.36 8.58
CA ALA A 5 3.45 -1.24 10.02
C ALA A 5 4.69 -0.84 10.86
N GLY A 6 5.80 -0.49 10.20
CA GLY A 6 6.98 0.13 10.80
C GLY A 6 7.71 -0.76 11.81
N GLU A 7 8.33 -0.12 12.81
CA GLU A 7 9.24 -0.75 13.78
C GLU A 7 8.58 -1.75 14.76
N ARG A 8 7.25 -1.85 14.77
CA ARG A 8 6.51 -2.75 15.67
C ARG A 8 6.48 -4.21 15.22
N LEU A 9 6.96 -4.49 14.02
CA LEU A 9 6.97 -5.83 13.44
C LEU A 9 8.23 -6.61 13.86
N GLY A 10 8.02 -7.75 14.48
CA GLY A 10 9.07 -8.76 14.61
C GLY A 10 9.28 -9.46 13.27
N LEU A 11 10.53 -9.51 12.80
CA LEU A 11 10.95 -10.19 11.58
C LEU A 11 11.78 -11.41 11.91
N ARG A 12 11.45 -12.55 11.31
CA ARG A 12 12.27 -13.75 11.29
C ARG A 12 12.51 -14.18 9.85
N VAL A 13 13.75 -14.53 9.53
CA VAL A 13 14.13 -15.13 8.26
C VAL A 13 14.75 -16.49 8.55
N GLU A 14 14.15 -17.54 8.02
CA GLU A 14 14.50 -18.93 8.29
C GLU A 14 14.72 -19.67 6.97
N THR A 15 15.60 -20.66 6.95
CA THR A 15 15.88 -21.47 5.76
C THR A 15 16.25 -22.87 6.20
N GLY A 16 15.43 -23.86 5.86
CA GLY A 16 15.71 -25.26 6.10
C GLY A 16 15.71 -25.68 7.58
N GLN A 17 14.91 -25.05 8.45
CA GLN A 17 14.83 -25.44 9.86
C GLN A 17 13.97 -26.69 10.03
N GLU A 18 14.42 -27.68 10.82
CA GLU A 18 13.68 -28.94 11.00
C GLU A 18 12.83 -28.99 12.26
N ASN A 19 13.06 -28.10 13.23
CA ASN A 19 12.29 -28.03 14.46
C ASN A 19 12.15 -26.56 14.96
N PRO A 20 10.99 -25.90 14.78
CA PRO A 20 9.87 -26.33 13.94
C PRO A 20 10.27 -26.44 12.46
N VAL A 21 9.51 -27.19 11.66
CA VAL A 21 9.75 -27.31 10.21
C VAL A 21 9.35 -26.00 9.52
N VAL A 22 10.33 -25.19 9.08
CA VAL A 22 10.14 -23.88 8.41
C VAL A 22 11.24 -23.68 7.37
N GLY A 23 10.97 -22.94 6.29
CA GLY A 23 11.97 -22.65 5.27
C GLY A 23 12.20 -23.81 4.31
N TRP A 24 11.13 -24.49 3.88
CA TRP A 24 11.21 -25.62 2.96
C TRP A 24 10.18 -25.49 1.85
N THR A 25 10.58 -25.79 0.61
CA THR A 25 9.67 -25.95 -0.53
C THR A 25 9.71 -27.39 -1.02
N ALA A 26 8.59 -27.87 -1.58
CA ALA A 26 8.42 -29.25 -1.98
C ALA A 26 7.67 -29.39 -3.32
N LEU A 27 8.08 -28.65 -4.35
CA LEU A 27 7.47 -28.83 -5.68
C LEU A 27 7.79 -30.22 -6.28
N TYR A 28 9.01 -30.74 -6.05
CA TYR A 28 9.46 -32.07 -6.51
C TYR A 28 10.42 -32.81 -5.56
N LYS A 29 10.97 -32.13 -4.56
CA LYS A 29 11.83 -32.67 -3.49
C LYS A 29 11.84 -31.65 -2.34
N LYS A 30 12.02 -32.11 -1.10
CA LYS A 30 12.28 -31.24 0.06
C LYS A 30 13.57 -30.46 -0.19
N CYS A 31 13.45 -29.17 -0.48
CA CYS A 31 14.56 -28.26 -0.71
C CYS A 31 14.47 -27.10 0.28
N PRO A 32 15.57 -26.71 0.97
CA PRO A 32 15.58 -25.50 1.77
C PRO A 32 15.18 -24.29 0.90
N SER A 33 14.32 -23.45 1.44
CA SER A 33 13.84 -22.20 0.82
C SER A 33 13.85 -21.09 1.86
N PRO A 34 14.23 -19.85 1.53
CA PRO A 34 14.05 -18.73 2.44
C PRO A 34 12.57 -18.50 2.74
N ASP A 35 12.22 -18.50 4.03
CA ASP A 35 10.92 -18.11 4.53
C ASP A 35 11.08 -16.83 5.36
N VAL A 36 10.16 -15.89 5.17
CA VAL A 36 10.13 -14.62 5.88
C VAL A 36 8.83 -14.54 6.68
N THR A 37 8.95 -14.43 8.01
CA THR A 37 7.82 -14.31 8.92
C THR A 37 7.80 -12.94 9.57
N TYR A 38 6.67 -12.25 9.41
CA TYR A 38 6.36 -11.02 10.15
C TYR A 38 5.40 -11.33 11.29
N SER A 39 5.62 -10.73 12.46
CA SER A 39 4.80 -10.94 13.65
C SER A 39 4.50 -9.61 14.33
N LEU A 40 3.27 -9.44 14.82
CA LEU A 40 2.81 -8.25 15.52
C LEU A 40 1.76 -8.64 16.56
N ALA A 41 1.84 -8.03 17.74
CA ALA A 41 0.75 -8.05 18.72
C ALA A 41 -0.01 -6.72 18.63
N ALA A 42 -1.30 -6.79 18.29
CA ALA A 42 -2.18 -5.63 18.16
C ALA A 42 -3.63 -6.00 18.53
N PRO A 43 -4.44 -5.03 19.00
CA PRO A 43 -5.89 -5.21 19.13
C PRO A 43 -6.54 -5.40 17.74
N LEU A 44 -7.68 -6.07 17.72
CA LEU A 44 -8.46 -6.30 16.51
C LEU A 44 -9.58 -5.27 16.35
N PRO A 45 -9.99 -4.93 15.11
CA PRO A 45 -9.45 -5.43 13.83
C PRO A 45 -8.04 -4.89 13.51
N LEU A 46 -7.21 -5.71 12.85
CA LEU A 46 -5.87 -5.36 12.41
C LEU A 46 -5.76 -5.54 10.89
N VAL A 47 -5.23 -4.53 10.21
CA VAL A 47 -4.83 -4.61 8.81
C VAL A 47 -3.31 -4.65 8.74
N LEU A 48 -2.77 -5.67 8.07
CA LEU A 48 -1.35 -5.74 7.71
C LEU A 48 -1.21 -5.30 6.25
N THR A 49 -0.49 -4.20 6.04
CA THR A 49 -0.26 -3.63 4.71
C THR A 49 1.19 -3.85 4.30
N ASP A 50 1.37 -4.41 3.10
CA ASP A 50 2.68 -4.71 2.53
C ASP A 50 2.81 -4.16 1.11
N LEU A 51 3.98 -3.61 0.79
CA LEU A 51 4.36 -3.28 -0.58
C LEU A 51 5.20 -4.43 -1.18
N LEU A 52 4.68 -5.01 -2.25
CA LEU A 52 5.41 -5.93 -3.12
C LEU A 52 6.03 -5.15 -4.28
N LEU A 53 7.34 -4.96 -4.22
CA LEU A 53 8.09 -4.25 -5.27
C LEU A 53 9.16 -5.17 -5.85
N PRO A 54 9.06 -5.57 -7.13
CA PRO A 54 10.15 -6.23 -7.82
C PRO A 54 11.30 -5.24 -8.05
N LEU A 55 12.52 -5.68 -7.79
CA LEU A 55 13.74 -4.94 -8.09
C LEU A 55 14.39 -5.48 -9.36
N ARG A 56 15.10 -4.62 -10.09
CA ARG A 56 15.93 -5.07 -11.21
C ARG A 56 17.14 -5.85 -10.70
N PRO A 57 17.72 -6.77 -11.50
CA PRO A 57 18.98 -7.42 -11.12
C PRO A 57 20.06 -6.37 -10.77
N GLY A 58 20.71 -6.55 -9.61
CA GLY A 58 21.75 -5.64 -9.10
C GLY A 58 21.23 -4.37 -8.42
N GLU A 59 19.92 -4.12 -8.42
CA GLU A 59 19.34 -2.99 -7.70
C GLU A 59 19.13 -3.33 -6.23
N GLY A 60 19.81 -2.59 -5.34
CA GLY A 60 19.70 -2.76 -3.89
C GLY A 60 18.87 -1.68 -3.18
N ARG A 61 18.46 -0.62 -3.89
CA ARG A 61 17.75 0.51 -3.26
C ARG A 61 16.27 0.22 -3.14
N LEU A 62 15.79 0.10 -1.90
CA LEU A 62 14.37 0.01 -1.58
C LEU A 62 13.73 1.41 -1.53
N PRO A 63 12.43 1.54 -1.82
CA PRO A 63 11.69 2.76 -1.52
C PRO A 63 11.65 2.99 -0.01
N VAL A 64 11.56 4.26 0.38
CA VAL A 64 11.16 4.62 1.74
C VAL A 64 9.64 4.54 1.79
N VAL A 65 9.09 3.73 2.69
CA VAL A 65 7.64 3.55 2.83
C VAL A 65 7.22 4.05 4.21
N SER A 66 6.18 4.88 4.26
CA SER A 66 5.63 5.39 5.53
C SER A 66 4.11 5.43 5.49
N PRO A 67 3.43 5.17 6.61
CA PRO A 67 1.98 5.28 6.69
C PRO A 67 1.53 6.73 6.47
N LEU A 68 0.33 6.88 5.93
CA LEU A 68 -0.36 8.17 5.81
C LEU A 68 -1.48 8.25 6.84
N ALA A 69 -1.61 9.40 7.50
CA ALA A 69 -2.72 9.63 8.42
C ALA A 69 -3.99 9.97 7.64
N VAL A 70 -5.06 9.21 7.88
CA VAL A 70 -6.33 9.37 7.17
C VAL A 70 -7.48 9.70 8.11
N GLN A 71 -8.45 10.43 7.58
CA GLN A 71 -9.76 10.65 8.20
C GLN A 71 -10.81 9.93 7.35
N ALA A 72 -11.54 9.00 7.95
CA ALA A 72 -12.60 8.24 7.31
C ALA A 72 -13.67 7.85 8.35
N GLY A 73 -14.84 7.39 7.88
CA GLY A 73 -15.90 6.92 8.77
C GLY A 73 -15.46 5.73 9.64
N ASP A 74 -14.72 4.79 9.05
CA ASP A 74 -14.06 3.70 9.75
C ASP A 74 -12.59 3.62 9.33
N ALA A 75 -11.75 4.46 9.95
CA ALA A 75 -10.33 4.56 9.63
C ALA A 75 -9.56 3.24 9.83
N ALA A 76 -10.04 2.32 10.67
CA ALA A 76 -9.40 1.02 10.87
C ALA A 76 -9.50 0.10 9.64
N THR A 77 -10.41 0.41 8.72
CA THR A 77 -10.61 -0.32 7.45
C THR A 77 -9.86 0.31 6.27
N VAL A 78 -9.08 1.37 6.50
CA VAL A 78 -8.36 2.09 5.45
C VAL A 78 -6.86 1.87 5.60
N ALA A 79 -6.24 1.24 4.61
CA ALA A 79 -4.80 1.20 4.47
C ALA A 79 -4.34 2.42 3.65
N ALA A 80 -3.41 3.19 4.18
CA ALA A 80 -2.86 4.35 3.49
C ALA A 80 -1.36 4.47 3.75
N PHE A 81 -0.58 4.60 2.68
CA PHE A 81 0.86 4.78 2.76
C PHE A 81 1.39 5.58 1.59
N GLN A 82 2.57 6.17 1.79
CA GLN A 82 3.39 6.67 0.70
C GLN A 82 4.62 5.79 0.51
N ALA A 83 5.06 5.68 -0.73
CA ALA A 83 6.34 5.11 -1.11
C ALA A 83 7.13 6.16 -1.89
N GLU A 84 8.35 6.45 -1.45
CA GLU A 84 9.26 7.36 -2.14
C GLU A 84 10.41 6.58 -2.78
N ARG A 85 10.61 6.79 -4.08
CA ARG A 85 11.71 6.20 -4.84
C ARG A 85 12.07 7.08 -6.02
N ASP A 86 13.37 7.27 -6.25
CA ASP A 86 13.91 8.03 -7.37
C ASP A 86 13.34 9.47 -7.46
N GLY A 87 13.01 10.07 -6.31
CA GLY A 87 12.39 11.39 -6.20
C GLY A 87 10.89 11.44 -6.50
N ALA A 88 10.30 10.36 -7.01
CA ALA A 88 8.86 10.24 -7.15
C ALA A 88 8.23 9.78 -5.83
N ARG A 89 7.03 10.31 -5.55
CA ARG A 89 6.23 9.94 -4.39
C ARG A 89 4.93 9.32 -4.86
N ASP A 90 4.73 8.06 -4.50
CA ASP A 90 3.52 7.30 -4.78
C ASP A 90 2.68 7.21 -3.52
N TRP A 91 1.42 7.60 -3.58
CA TRP A 91 0.46 7.41 -2.49
C TRP A 91 -0.50 6.30 -2.87
N CYS A 92 -0.73 5.39 -1.94
CA CYS A 92 -1.67 4.29 -2.08
C CYS A 92 -2.68 4.38 -0.93
N ILE A 93 -3.97 4.43 -1.26
CA ILE A 93 -5.06 4.39 -0.29
C ILE A 93 -6.05 3.32 -0.71
N LEU A 94 -6.42 2.44 0.21
CA LEU A 94 -7.31 1.31 -0.03
C LEU A 94 -8.32 1.20 1.13
N ALA A 95 -9.60 1.18 0.78
CA ALA A 95 -10.72 0.99 1.69
C ALA A 95 -11.21 -0.46 1.62
N HIS A 96 -10.87 -1.28 2.62
CA HIS A 96 -11.14 -2.72 2.60
C HIS A 96 -12.62 -3.09 2.70
N GLY A 97 -13.47 -2.20 3.23
CA GLY A 97 -14.91 -2.39 3.36
C GLY A 97 -15.74 -1.96 2.13
N GLY A 98 -15.08 -1.58 1.03
CA GLY A 98 -15.73 -0.99 -0.14
C GLY A 98 -15.66 0.55 -0.13
N SER A 99 -16.40 1.17 -1.05
CA SER A 99 -16.35 2.61 -1.28
C SER A 99 -16.67 3.42 -0.02
N GLN A 100 -15.75 4.29 0.38
CA GLN A 100 -15.94 5.20 1.51
C GLN A 100 -15.24 6.54 1.27
N ALA A 101 -15.69 7.58 1.97
CA ALA A 101 -15.05 8.89 1.96
C ALA A 101 -13.80 8.89 2.84
N VAL A 102 -12.68 9.31 2.26
CA VAL A 102 -11.37 9.40 2.92
C VAL A 102 -10.76 10.77 2.64
N ARG A 103 -10.16 11.38 3.67
CA ARG A 103 -9.33 12.58 3.55
C ARG A 103 -7.93 12.32 4.07
N CYS A 104 -6.94 12.81 3.33
CA CYS A 104 -5.53 12.69 3.65
C CYS A 104 -4.82 13.92 3.06
N GLU A 105 -4.34 14.82 3.91
CA GLU A 105 -3.68 16.08 3.49
C GLU A 105 -4.50 16.87 2.44
N ASP A 106 -3.95 17.08 1.24
CA ASP A 106 -4.57 17.79 0.12
C ASP A 106 -5.49 16.90 -0.74
N VAL A 107 -5.69 15.64 -0.35
CA VAL A 107 -6.51 14.66 -1.05
C VAL A 107 -7.82 14.43 -0.30
N ALA A 108 -8.93 14.52 -1.03
CA ALA A 108 -10.23 14.03 -0.59
C ALA A 108 -10.78 13.12 -1.70
N PHE A 109 -11.11 11.88 -1.36
CA PHE A 109 -11.73 10.96 -2.32
C PHE A 109 -12.85 10.15 -1.67
N GLU A 110 -13.78 9.70 -2.50
CA GLU A 110 -14.77 8.70 -2.12
C GLU A 110 -14.65 7.54 -3.11
N GLY A 111 -14.26 6.37 -2.63
CA GLY A 111 -14.05 5.19 -3.46
C GLY A 111 -13.39 4.04 -2.73
N GLU A 112 -13.01 3.00 -3.48
CA GLU A 112 -12.41 1.78 -2.90
C GLU A 112 -10.88 1.84 -2.92
N ALA A 113 -10.27 2.25 -4.03
CA ALA A 113 -8.83 2.33 -4.15
C ALA A 113 -8.41 3.60 -4.89
N LEU A 114 -7.30 4.19 -4.45
CA LEU A 114 -6.66 5.34 -5.05
C LEU A 114 -5.15 5.17 -5.06
N TRP A 115 -4.54 5.40 -6.21
CA TRP A 115 -3.10 5.56 -6.36
C TRP A 115 -2.80 6.92 -7.00
N LEU A 116 -1.88 7.66 -6.41
CA LEU A 116 -1.41 8.94 -6.92
C LEU A 116 0.10 8.90 -7.08
N ARG A 117 0.62 9.45 -8.18
CA ARG A 117 2.05 9.72 -8.35
C ARG A 117 2.32 11.21 -8.39
N ARG A 118 3.28 11.66 -7.61
CA ARG A 118 3.78 13.04 -7.57
C ARG A 118 5.26 13.11 -7.90
N ASP A 119 5.67 14.24 -8.47
CA ASP A 119 7.08 14.56 -8.67
C ASP A 119 7.74 15.09 -7.37
N PRO A 120 9.06 15.33 -7.34
CA PRO A 120 9.74 15.84 -6.15
C PRO A 120 9.17 17.15 -5.60
N SER A 121 8.55 17.99 -6.44
CA SER A 121 7.92 19.26 -6.03
C SER A 121 6.51 19.08 -5.46
N GLY A 122 5.97 17.86 -5.49
CA GLY A 122 4.62 17.54 -5.01
C GLY A 122 3.53 17.71 -6.06
N ARG A 123 3.88 18.10 -7.29
CA ARG A 123 2.93 18.20 -8.40
C ARG A 123 2.42 16.81 -8.77
N LEU A 124 1.10 16.70 -8.92
CA LEU A 124 0.45 15.48 -9.36
C LEU A 124 0.82 15.17 -10.81
N LEU A 125 1.34 13.97 -11.05
CA LEU A 125 1.69 13.46 -12.37
C LEU A 125 0.67 12.46 -12.89
N ARG A 126 0.15 11.60 -12.01
CA ARG A 126 -0.83 10.55 -12.37
C ARG A 126 -1.78 10.26 -11.22
N ALA A 127 -2.99 9.84 -11.57
CA ALA A 127 -3.96 9.29 -10.64
C ALA A 127 -4.65 8.07 -11.26
N LEU A 128 -4.78 7.01 -10.47
CA LEU A 128 -5.55 5.81 -10.79
C LEU A 128 -6.53 5.56 -9.66
N GLY A 129 -7.74 5.12 -9.97
CA GLY A 129 -8.67 4.72 -8.93
C GLY A 129 -9.65 3.67 -9.36
N ALA A 130 -10.23 2.99 -8.37
CA ALA A 130 -11.24 1.96 -8.56
C ALA A 130 -12.48 2.30 -7.73
N ASN A 131 -13.65 2.07 -8.33
CA ASN A 131 -14.95 2.36 -7.75
C ASN A 131 -15.00 3.78 -7.14
N LEU A 132 -14.52 4.78 -7.88
CA LEU A 132 -14.47 6.18 -7.43
C LEU A 132 -15.81 6.88 -7.68
N ARG A 133 -16.32 7.59 -6.68
CA ARG A 133 -17.41 8.56 -6.84
C ARG A 133 -16.88 9.99 -6.97
N ALA A 134 -15.90 10.34 -6.14
CA ALA A 134 -15.33 11.68 -6.09
C ALA A 134 -13.82 11.62 -5.84
N LEU A 135 -13.07 12.54 -6.44
CA LEU A 135 -11.64 12.72 -6.21
C LEU A 135 -11.28 14.18 -6.38
N ARG A 136 -10.69 14.76 -5.34
CA ARG A 136 -10.08 16.09 -5.33
C ARG A 136 -8.65 16.00 -4.82
N VAL A 137 -7.73 16.64 -5.53
CA VAL A 137 -6.30 16.70 -5.18
C VAL A 137 -5.82 18.14 -5.30
N GLY A 138 -5.22 18.69 -4.25
CA GLY A 138 -4.70 20.07 -4.27
C GLY A 138 -5.77 21.13 -4.60
N GLY A 139 -7.04 20.86 -4.25
CA GLY A 139 -8.18 21.72 -4.59
C GLY A 139 -8.75 21.51 -6.00
N GLN A 140 -8.08 20.77 -6.89
CA GLN A 140 -8.58 20.42 -8.21
C GLN A 140 -9.48 19.18 -8.14
N THR A 141 -10.72 19.29 -8.65
CA THR A 141 -11.62 18.15 -8.82
C THR A 141 -11.21 17.37 -10.07
N LEU A 142 -10.93 16.08 -9.90
CA LEU A 142 -10.57 15.16 -10.98
C LEU A 142 -11.72 14.20 -11.31
N VAL A 143 -12.54 13.85 -10.32
CA VAL A 143 -13.74 13.02 -10.47
C VAL A 143 -14.85 13.64 -9.61
N ASP A 144 -16.03 13.77 -10.19
CA ASP A 144 -17.28 14.08 -9.51
C ASP A 144 -18.40 13.40 -10.27
N SER A 145 -18.88 12.27 -9.74
CA SER A 145 -19.81 11.37 -10.42
C SER A 145 -20.98 11.00 -9.50
N PRO A 146 -22.23 10.97 -10.01
CA PRO A 146 -23.37 10.47 -9.26
C PRO A 146 -23.33 8.94 -9.06
N GLU A 147 -22.49 8.24 -9.80
CA GLU A 147 -22.32 6.78 -9.76
C GLU A 147 -20.85 6.40 -9.51
N LEU A 148 -20.60 5.15 -9.09
CA LEU A 148 -19.24 4.65 -8.95
C LEU A 148 -18.61 4.42 -10.33
N VAL A 149 -17.48 5.06 -10.57
CA VAL A 149 -16.63 4.85 -11.74
C VAL A 149 -15.73 3.64 -11.46
N PRO A 150 -15.91 2.49 -12.16
CA PRO A 150 -15.21 1.26 -11.81
C PRO A 150 -13.70 1.37 -11.96
N ALA A 151 -13.24 2.12 -12.97
CA ALA A 151 -11.84 2.38 -13.23
C ALA A 151 -11.65 3.83 -13.70
N PHE A 152 -10.73 4.54 -13.05
CA PHE A 152 -10.37 5.90 -13.37
C PHE A 152 -8.86 5.99 -13.67
N HIS A 153 -8.50 6.77 -14.68
CA HIS A 153 -7.12 7.07 -15.03
C HIS A 153 -6.99 8.54 -15.42
N TRP A 154 -6.00 9.23 -14.85
CA TRP A 154 -5.63 10.59 -15.19
C TRP A 154 -4.12 10.76 -15.22
N SER A 155 -3.63 11.63 -16.11
CA SER A 155 -2.22 11.99 -16.25
C SER A 155 -2.07 13.44 -16.70
N ALA A 156 -1.09 14.14 -16.13
CA ALA A 156 -0.68 15.49 -16.51
C ALA A 156 0.20 15.51 -17.78
#